data_AF-A0A6B2ZJ61-F1
#
_entry.id   AF-A0A6B2ZJ61-F1
#
_cell.length_a   1.000
_cell.length_b   1.000
_cell.length_c   1.000
_cell.angle_alpha   90.00
_cell.angle_beta   90.00
_cell.angle_gamma   90.00
#
_symmetry.space_group_name_H-M   'P 1'
#
loop_
_entity.id
_entity.type
_entity.pdbx_description
1 polymer ?
#
loop_
_entity_poly.entity_id
_entity_poly.type
_entity_poly.pdbx_seq_one_letter_code
_entity_poly.pdbx_strand_id
1 'polypeptide(L)'
;MSTTGTTDREAAGPWGPRGGRETAARLLRAATRSGAHLIAEAAALVQGWAVLADPIAGAVYSTPASAAADGVHAAAAPQEHPHCVQLPAAGAVLVLAPAPTAPPEHTGHVATTTAALLEVRGQRAAELRGEQMRLHTTLIRLLLAGHTSVVTETLGRDAAATESLGRDTAVTEGLGRDTATATEGPGGNRLTHVTVYRLTGADIPAAHQVLWRAVRPSLDPYADACTLMGRLDGELVVAELHHGGDDGRILRLVSRVSERHRLLAGMAGPLPLAEMPTAHSGAAAARHSATPDRRIVPADAVGTSRLAPLLPTVPYTRWAGSVLRPLAPAHQHLLLVWLRTGSKPRAAAALGLSAGTVRARIRDLARLLGADLEDATVQAHLLLALRAPCPDDGNAGAPPPSGPPGPPGPDRTARLETLPDGLLDTDAVRAWACGLVGGLEPHLRIALACWLRHHAKTAPAAAELHVHRTTLAIWLGRCAEHLARNLADATVRAELHLALRATRNGPDDPASLPRRGGRTYRRL
;
A
#
# COMPACT_ATOMS: atom_id res chain seq x y z
N MET A 1 80.72 8.39 -40.78
CA MET A 1 79.55 9.31 -40.64
C MET A 1 78.32 8.48 -40.98
N SER A 2 77.23 8.64 -40.22
CA SER A 2 76.03 7.76 -40.17
C SER A 2 76.26 6.50 -39.32
N THR A 3 75.41 6.11 -38.36
CA THR A 3 74.14 6.63 -37.84
C THR A 3 74.02 6.02 -36.43
N THR A 4 73.96 6.86 -35.40
CA THR A 4 73.64 6.45 -34.04
C THR A 4 72.16 6.04 -33.98
N GLY A 5 71.92 4.75 -33.77
CA GLY A 5 70.61 4.21 -33.42
C GLY A 5 70.25 4.62 -32.00
N THR A 6 69.53 5.72 -31.88
CA THR A 6 68.82 6.11 -30.65
C THR A 6 67.74 5.06 -30.43
N THR A 7 67.95 4.19 -29.45
CA THR A 7 66.90 3.32 -28.94
C THR A 7 65.90 4.23 -28.26
N ASP A 8 64.79 4.45 -28.96
CA ASP A 8 63.58 5.07 -28.48
C ASP A 8 63.05 4.17 -27.35
N ARG A 9 63.58 4.41 -26.14
CA ARG A 9 63.04 3.85 -24.91
C ARG A 9 61.81 4.69 -24.62
N GLU A 10 60.73 4.38 -25.34
CA GLU A 10 59.37 4.76 -24.99
C GLU A 10 59.26 4.62 -23.48
N ALA A 11 59.18 5.77 -22.82
CA ALA A 11 58.86 5.86 -21.41
C ALA A 11 57.44 5.32 -21.28
N ALA A 12 57.32 3.99 -21.17
CA ALA A 12 56.13 3.34 -20.71
C ALA A 12 55.80 4.01 -19.38
N GLY A 13 54.80 4.88 -19.40
CA GLY A 13 54.25 5.44 -18.17
C GLY A 13 53.95 4.29 -17.21
N PRO A 14 53.83 4.58 -15.90
CA PRO A 14 53.64 3.55 -14.86
C PRO A 14 52.44 2.59 -15.07
N TRP A 15 51.64 2.80 -16.13
CA TRP A 15 50.45 2.04 -16.50
C TRP A 15 50.52 1.47 -17.93
N GLY A 16 51.65 0.86 -18.31
CA GLY A 16 51.73 0.07 -19.55
C GLY A 16 50.69 -1.06 -19.61
N PRO A 17 50.53 -1.74 -20.76
CA PRO A 17 49.48 -2.75 -21.01
C PRO A 17 49.41 -3.91 -19.99
N ARG A 18 50.46 -4.11 -19.17
CA ARG A 18 50.46 -5.04 -18.03
C ARG A 18 49.64 -4.52 -16.83
N GLY A 19 49.72 -3.23 -16.51
CA GLY A 19 48.97 -2.62 -15.39
C GLY A 19 47.46 -2.60 -15.62
N GLY A 20 47.03 -2.38 -16.88
CA GLY A 20 45.62 -2.49 -17.26
C GLY A 20 45.07 -3.91 -17.09
N ARG A 21 45.82 -4.94 -17.50
CA ARG A 21 45.41 -6.35 -17.32
C ARG A 21 45.31 -6.75 -15.86
N GLU A 22 46.23 -6.31 -15.02
CA GLU A 22 46.20 -6.60 -13.59
C GLU A 22 44.99 -5.93 -12.91
N THR A 23 44.72 -4.67 -13.26
CA THR A 23 43.54 -3.92 -12.80
C THR A 23 42.24 -4.64 -13.19
N ALA A 24 42.10 -5.02 -14.46
CA ALA A 24 40.95 -5.77 -14.95
C ALA A 24 40.79 -7.13 -14.27
N ALA A 25 41.89 -7.86 -14.03
CA ALA A 25 41.86 -9.15 -13.35
C ALA A 25 41.43 -9.02 -11.88
N ARG A 26 41.87 -7.97 -11.18
CA ARG A 26 41.43 -7.67 -9.80
C ARG A 26 39.94 -7.35 -9.75
N LEU A 27 39.47 -6.44 -10.62
CA LEU A 27 38.05 -6.09 -10.73
C LEU A 27 37.19 -7.30 -11.11
N LEU A 28 37.64 -8.16 -12.03
CA LEU A 28 36.92 -9.38 -12.40
C LEU A 28 36.80 -10.35 -11.21
N ARG A 29 37.90 -10.58 -10.46
CA ARG A 29 37.87 -11.43 -9.24
C ARG A 29 37.01 -10.83 -8.13
N ALA A 30 36.92 -9.51 -8.02
CA ALA A 30 36.02 -8.87 -7.08
C ALA A 30 34.56 -9.00 -7.54
N ALA A 31 34.31 -8.82 -8.84
CA ALA A 31 33.02 -8.97 -9.48
C ALA A 31 32.46 -10.39 -9.37
N THR A 32 33.29 -11.44 -9.38
CA THR A 32 32.78 -12.81 -9.16
C THR A 32 32.30 -13.04 -7.74
N ARG A 33 32.85 -12.33 -6.74
CA ARG A 33 32.41 -12.44 -5.34
C ARG A 33 31.09 -11.70 -5.10
N SER A 34 31.06 -10.39 -5.33
CA SER A 34 29.83 -9.58 -5.14
C SER A 34 29.95 -8.19 -5.76
N GLY A 35 28.80 -7.51 -5.91
CA GLY A 35 28.79 -6.10 -6.30
C GLY A 35 29.46 -5.19 -5.25
N ALA A 36 29.29 -5.49 -3.96
CA ALA A 36 29.94 -4.74 -2.88
C ALA A 36 31.47 -4.87 -2.93
N HIS A 37 32.00 -6.09 -3.15
CA HIS A 37 33.43 -6.29 -3.32
C HIS A 37 33.98 -5.59 -4.56
N LEU A 38 33.23 -5.58 -5.66
CA LEU A 38 33.62 -4.84 -6.87
C LEU A 38 33.74 -3.34 -6.60
N ILE A 39 32.77 -2.74 -5.89
CA ILE A 39 32.82 -1.31 -5.52
C ILE A 39 33.96 -1.02 -4.54
N ALA A 40 34.21 -1.90 -3.57
CA ALA A 40 35.33 -1.76 -2.65
C ALA A 40 36.68 -1.84 -3.38
N GLU A 41 36.82 -2.75 -4.33
CA GLU A 41 38.03 -2.90 -5.15
C GLU A 41 38.24 -1.67 -6.05
N ALA A 42 37.17 -1.13 -6.64
CA ALA A 42 37.23 0.08 -7.44
C ALA A 42 37.67 1.30 -6.59
N ALA A 43 37.11 1.47 -5.38
CA ALA A 43 37.52 2.50 -4.44
C ALA A 43 39.02 2.39 -4.09
N ALA A 44 39.50 1.18 -3.82
CA ALA A 44 40.90 0.92 -3.51
C ALA A 44 41.84 1.24 -4.70
N LEU A 45 41.43 0.92 -5.93
CA LEU A 45 42.22 1.17 -7.14
C LEU A 45 42.33 2.65 -7.50
N VAL A 46 41.34 3.47 -7.14
CA VAL A 46 41.38 4.95 -7.29
C VAL A 46 41.88 5.67 -6.03
N GLN A 47 42.22 4.92 -4.98
CA GLN A 47 42.65 5.41 -3.66
C GLN A 47 41.70 6.44 -3.04
N GLY A 48 40.42 6.34 -3.36
CA GLY A 48 39.40 7.31 -2.95
C GLY A 48 38.14 6.60 -2.52
N TRP A 49 37.00 7.04 -3.04
CA TRP A 49 35.72 6.42 -2.75
C TRP A 49 34.94 6.06 -4.01
N ALA A 50 34.12 5.03 -3.90
CA ALA A 50 33.26 4.56 -4.98
C ALA A 50 31.86 4.27 -4.42
N VAL A 51 30.85 4.72 -5.14
CA VAL A 51 29.44 4.51 -4.79
C VAL A 51 28.68 4.11 -6.04
N LEU A 52 27.96 3.00 -5.96
CA LEU A 52 26.87 2.74 -6.88
C LEU A 52 25.61 3.34 -6.26
N ALA A 53 25.06 4.38 -6.87
CA ALA A 53 23.91 5.11 -6.33
C ALA A 53 22.74 5.05 -7.32
N ASP A 54 21.56 4.74 -6.78
CA ASP A 54 20.30 5.01 -7.47
C ASP A 54 19.75 6.32 -6.89
N PRO A 55 19.57 7.38 -7.69
CA PRO A 55 19.10 8.68 -7.19
C PRO A 55 17.75 8.63 -6.44
N ILE A 56 16.97 7.55 -6.58
CA ILE A 56 15.67 7.36 -5.92
C ILE A 56 15.79 6.46 -4.69
N ALA A 57 16.56 5.39 -4.80
CA ALA A 57 16.70 4.39 -3.75
C ALA A 57 17.77 4.74 -2.71
N GLY A 58 18.72 5.60 -3.06
CA GLY A 58 19.92 5.89 -2.29
C GLY A 58 21.12 5.04 -2.73
N ALA A 59 22.13 4.96 -1.87
CA ALA A 59 23.35 4.21 -2.15
C ALA A 59 23.05 2.71 -2.18
N VAL A 60 23.35 2.08 -3.30
CA VAL A 60 23.19 0.65 -3.57
C VAL A 60 24.37 -0.14 -3.00
N TYR A 61 25.58 0.41 -3.15
CA TYR A 61 26.82 0.00 -2.52
C TYR A 61 27.71 1.24 -2.35
N SER A 62 28.47 1.34 -1.27
CA SER A 62 29.37 2.46 -1.02
C SER A 62 30.62 1.98 -0.33
N THR A 63 31.78 2.48 -0.75
CA THR A 63 33.04 2.28 -0.03
C THR A 63 33.85 3.57 -0.04
N PRO A 64 34.18 4.14 1.14
CA PRO A 64 33.71 3.72 2.48
C PRO A 64 32.19 3.95 2.64
N ALA A 65 31.58 3.36 3.69
CA ALA A 65 30.14 3.51 3.96
C ALA A 65 29.71 4.97 4.18
N SER A 66 30.61 5.82 4.72
CA SER A 66 30.37 7.25 4.92
C SER A 66 30.18 8.03 3.61
N ALA A 67 30.70 7.54 2.49
CA ALA A 67 30.55 8.19 1.19
C ALA A 67 29.15 8.00 0.57
N ALA A 68 28.27 7.22 1.19
CA ALA A 68 26.95 6.90 0.65
C ALA A 68 26.10 8.14 0.33
N ALA A 69 26.05 9.12 1.26
CA ALA A 69 25.27 10.34 1.06
C ALA A 69 25.84 11.20 -0.07
N ASP A 70 27.15 11.44 -0.03
CA ASP A 70 27.87 12.25 -1.03
C ASP A 70 27.76 11.63 -2.43
N GLY A 71 27.88 10.30 -2.54
CA GLY A 71 27.73 9.59 -3.81
C GLY A 71 26.31 9.65 -4.37
N VAL A 72 25.28 9.63 -3.52
CA VAL A 72 23.89 9.83 -3.97
C VAL A 72 23.65 11.25 -4.45
N HIS A 73 24.19 12.24 -3.73
CA HIS A 73 24.09 13.66 -4.12
C HIS A 73 24.81 13.90 -5.46
N ALA A 74 26.03 13.38 -5.60
CA ALA A 74 26.81 13.45 -6.84
C ALA A 74 26.10 12.77 -8.03
N ALA A 75 25.43 11.64 -7.82
CA ALA A 75 24.63 10.97 -8.84
C ALA A 75 23.37 11.75 -9.24
N ALA A 76 22.80 12.55 -8.34
CA ALA A 76 21.60 13.36 -8.58
C ALA A 76 21.93 14.70 -9.25
N ALA A 77 23.07 15.31 -8.92
CA ALA A 77 23.51 16.61 -9.42
C ALA A 77 24.96 16.54 -9.97
N PRO A 78 25.19 15.97 -11.17
CA PRO A 78 26.54 15.74 -11.69
C PRO A 78 27.38 17.01 -11.84
N GLN A 79 26.73 18.15 -12.13
CA GLN A 79 27.41 19.42 -12.34
C GLN A 79 27.97 20.04 -11.05
N GLU A 80 27.46 19.65 -9.88
CA GLU A 80 27.95 20.12 -8.58
C GLU A 80 29.21 19.35 -8.12
N HIS A 81 29.54 18.24 -8.78
CA HIS A 81 30.65 17.35 -8.42
C HIS A 81 31.61 17.08 -9.60
N PRO A 82 32.28 18.12 -10.14
CA PRO A 82 33.12 18.00 -11.33
C PRO A 82 34.36 17.10 -11.14
N HIS A 83 34.75 16.84 -9.89
CA HIS A 83 35.89 15.99 -9.56
C HIS A 83 35.55 14.49 -9.51
N CYS A 84 34.27 14.14 -9.64
CA CYS A 84 33.82 12.75 -9.66
C CYS A 84 33.67 12.24 -11.10
N VAL A 85 34.13 11.02 -11.36
CA VAL A 85 33.81 10.30 -12.60
C VAL A 85 32.47 9.59 -12.40
N GLN A 86 31.53 9.84 -13.31
CA GLN A 86 30.18 9.30 -13.23
C GLN A 86 29.85 8.53 -14.50
N LEU A 87 29.40 7.29 -14.35
CA LEU A 87 28.98 6.44 -15.47
C LEU A 87 27.67 5.73 -15.14
N PRO A 88 26.72 5.63 -16.09
CA PRO A 88 25.57 4.77 -15.91
C PRO A 88 26.03 3.31 -15.83
N ALA A 89 25.49 2.55 -14.90
CA ALA A 89 25.82 1.13 -14.73
C ALA A 89 24.66 0.37 -14.09
N ALA A 90 24.21 -0.73 -14.72
CA ALA A 90 23.15 -1.60 -14.21
C ALA A 90 21.83 -0.87 -13.84
N GLY A 91 21.51 0.22 -14.55
CA GLY A 91 20.36 1.07 -14.29
C GLY A 91 20.48 2.03 -13.10
N ALA A 92 21.67 2.10 -12.48
CA ALA A 92 22.06 3.07 -11.46
C ALA A 92 23.21 3.95 -12.01
N VAL A 93 23.79 4.81 -11.16
CA VAL A 93 24.96 5.63 -11.50
C VAL A 93 26.14 5.18 -10.64
N LEU A 94 27.24 4.79 -11.28
CA LEU A 94 28.52 4.58 -10.64
C LEU A 94 29.19 5.95 -10.49
N VAL A 95 29.49 6.34 -9.25
CA VAL A 95 30.23 7.55 -8.90
C VAL A 95 31.56 7.14 -8.28
N LEU A 96 32.65 7.66 -8.84
CA LEU A 96 34.01 7.45 -8.36
C LEU A 96 34.63 8.82 -8.08
N ALA A 97 35.08 9.03 -6.85
CA ALA A 97 35.94 10.16 -6.53
C ALA A 97 37.36 9.65 -6.26
N PRO A 98 38.29 9.87 -7.20
CA PRO A 98 39.68 9.49 -7.00
C PRO A 98 40.37 10.36 -5.95
N ALA A 99 41.45 9.84 -5.35
CA ALA A 99 42.39 10.71 -4.63
C ALA A 99 43.02 11.74 -5.59
N PRO A 100 43.44 12.91 -5.10
CA PRO A 100 44.12 13.93 -5.93
C PRO A 100 45.39 13.43 -6.63
N THR A 101 45.99 12.37 -6.11
CA THR A 101 47.21 11.73 -6.62
C THR A 101 46.95 10.69 -7.72
N ALA A 102 45.69 10.29 -7.95
CA ALA A 102 45.36 9.26 -8.92
C ALA A 102 45.30 9.84 -10.35
N PRO A 103 45.94 9.20 -11.34
CA PRO A 103 45.88 9.66 -12.72
C PRO A 103 44.45 9.61 -13.28
N PRO A 104 44.03 10.61 -14.08
CA PRO A 104 42.68 10.66 -14.66
C PRO A 104 42.44 9.49 -15.64
N GLU A 105 43.45 9.08 -16.41
CA GLU A 105 43.34 7.94 -17.34
C GLU A 105 43.11 6.61 -16.62
N HIS A 106 43.84 6.38 -15.51
CA HIS A 106 43.67 5.19 -14.67
C HIS A 106 42.27 5.17 -14.04
N THR A 107 41.82 6.31 -13.51
CA THR A 107 40.48 6.46 -12.94
C THR A 107 39.40 6.19 -13.99
N GLY A 108 39.55 6.72 -15.22
CA GLY A 108 38.63 6.46 -16.32
C GLY A 108 38.59 4.98 -16.74
N HIS A 109 39.73 4.30 -16.74
CA HIS A 109 39.82 2.87 -17.04
C HIS A 109 39.15 2.00 -15.96
N VAL A 110 39.41 2.29 -14.67
CA VAL A 110 38.74 1.63 -13.54
C VAL A 110 37.23 1.87 -13.60
N ALA A 111 36.79 3.10 -13.86
CA ALA A 111 35.37 3.45 -13.96
C ALA A 111 34.67 2.66 -15.07
N THR A 112 35.24 2.67 -16.29
CA THR A 112 34.65 2.01 -17.46
C THR A 112 34.57 0.50 -17.27
N THR A 113 35.65 -0.11 -16.76
CA THR A 113 35.70 -1.56 -16.51
C THR A 113 34.72 -1.97 -15.41
N THR A 114 34.63 -1.18 -14.34
CA THR A 114 33.69 -1.42 -13.24
C THR A 114 32.24 -1.29 -13.71
N ALA A 115 31.93 -0.25 -14.49
CA ALA A 115 30.60 -0.06 -15.08
C ALA A 115 30.21 -1.24 -15.99
N ALA A 116 31.10 -1.67 -16.88
CA ALA A 116 30.85 -2.82 -17.77
C ALA A 116 30.61 -4.12 -16.99
N LEU A 117 31.41 -4.40 -15.95
CA LEU A 117 31.22 -5.58 -15.10
C LEU A 117 29.90 -5.52 -14.31
N LEU A 118 29.52 -4.33 -13.85
CA LEU A 118 28.21 -4.10 -13.24
C LEU A 118 27.07 -4.31 -14.24
N GLU A 119 27.20 -3.89 -15.50
CA GLU A 119 26.21 -4.15 -16.55
C GLU A 119 26.06 -5.65 -16.84
N VAL A 120 27.16 -6.38 -17.02
CA VAL A 120 27.12 -7.84 -17.25
C VAL A 120 26.44 -8.54 -16.07
N ARG A 121 26.75 -8.14 -14.83
CA ARG A 121 26.05 -8.65 -13.64
C ARG A 121 24.59 -8.24 -13.60
N GLY A 122 24.27 -7.01 -14.00
CA GLY A 122 22.92 -6.48 -14.10
C GLY A 122 22.07 -7.25 -15.11
N GLN A 123 22.67 -7.67 -16.22
CA GLN A 123 22.05 -8.48 -17.25
C GLN A 123 21.75 -9.90 -16.76
N ARG A 124 22.73 -10.59 -16.15
CA ARG A 124 22.49 -11.91 -15.51
C ARG A 124 21.44 -11.85 -14.41
N ALA A 125 21.48 -10.78 -13.60
CA ALA A 125 20.45 -10.54 -12.60
C ALA A 125 19.09 -10.27 -13.25
N ALA A 126 19.02 -9.65 -14.43
CA ALA A 126 17.78 -9.43 -15.16
C ALA A 126 17.16 -10.73 -15.71
N GLU A 127 17.99 -11.69 -16.14
CA GLU A 127 17.54 -13.02 -16.57
C GLU A 127 16.89 -13.79 -15.40
N LEU A 128 17.54 -13.80 -14.23
CA LEU A 128 16.98 -14.41 -13.02
C LEU A 128 15.78 -13.63 -12.45
N ARG A 129 15.72 -12.31 -12.68
CA ARG A 129 14.64 -11.42 -12.22
C ARG A 129 13.30 -11.80 -12.84
N GLY A 130 13.28 -12.25 -14.10
CA GLY A 130 12.05 -12.71 -14.74
C GLY A 130 11.38 -13.82 -13.93
N GLU A 131 12.16 -14.82 -13.52
CA GLU A 131 11.67 -15.93 -12.70
C GLU A 131 11.33 -15.53 -11.26
N GLN A 132 12.15 -14.68 -10.63
CA GLN A 132 11.82 -14.14 -9.30
C GLN A 132 10.52 -13.31 -9.30
N MET A 133 10.29 -12.51 -10.34
CA MET A 133 9.03 -11.76 -10.50
C MET A 133 7.83 -12.68 -10.70
N ARG A 134 7.99 -13.77 -11.45
CA ARG A 134 6.94 -14.80 -11.58
C ARG A 134 6.66 -15.47 -10.24
N LEU A 135 7.70 -15.76 -9.46
CA LEU A 135 7.58 -16.35 -8.13
C LEU A 135 6.83 -15.39 -7.19
N HIS A 136 7.23 -14.13 -7.06
CA HIS A 136 6.54 -13.17 -6.19
C HIS A 136 5.08 -12.96 -6.60
N THR A 137 4.82 -12.86 -7.91
CA THR A 137 3.45 -12.76 -8.41
C THR A 137 2.63 -13.99 -8.05
N THR A 138 3.22 -15.18 -8.13
CA THR A 138 2.59 -16.45 -7.72
C THR A 138 2.32 -16.48 -6.21
N LEU A 139 3.29 -16.08 -5.38
CA LEU A 139 3.12 -16.01 -3.92
C LEU A 139 2.01 -15.02 -3.53
N ILE A 140 1.93 -13.85 -4.18
CA ILE A 140 0.82 -12.91 -3.96
C ILE A 140 -0.52 -13.56 -4.33
N ARG A 141 -0.61 -14.27 -5.47
CA ARG A 141 -1.85 -14.98 -5.87
C ARG A 141 -2.25 -16.06 -4.88
N LEU A 142 -1.28 -16.81 -4.34
CA LEU A 142 -1.53 -17.81 -3.29
C LEU A 142 -2.05 -17.16 -2.01
N LEU A 143 -1.46 -16.05 -1.57
CA LEU A 143 -1.97 -15.29 -0.42
C LEU A 143 -3.39 -14.75 -0.66
N LEU A 144 -3.68 -14.26 -1.87
CA LEU A 144 -5.03 -13.81 -2.24
C LEU A 144 -6.06 -14.95 -2.28
N ALA A 145 -5.62 -16.18 -2.56
CA ALA A 145 -6.44 -17.39 -2.49
C ALA A 145 -6.58 -17.95 -1.06
N GLY A 146 -5.97 -17.31 -0.05
CA GLY A 146 -6.03 -17.74 1.34
C GLY A 146 -5.02 -18.84 1.74
N HIS A 147 -4.08 -19.19 0.87
CA HIS A 147 -3.05 -20.21 1.14
C HIS A 147 -1.87 -19.66 1.94
N THR A 148 -2.12 -19.07 3.11
CA THR A 148 -1.11 -18.40 3.94
C THR A 148 -0.07 -19.34 4.53
N SER A 149 -0.46 -20.55 4.93
CA SER A 149 0.48 -21.57 5.44
C SER A 149 1.50 -22.00 4.39
N VAL A 150 1.06 -22.24 3.15
CA VAL A 150 1.94 -22.63 2.04
C VAL A 150 2.95 -21.54 1.73
N VAL A 151 2.52 -20.27 1.73
CA VAL A 151 3.42 -19.14 1.46
C VAL A 151 4.42 -18.94 2.60
N THR A 152 3.98 -18.99 3.86
CA THR A 152 4.89 -18.87 5.01
C THR A 152 5.86 -20.05 5.11
N GLU A 153 5.44 -21.26 4.76
CA GLU A 153 6.34 -22.42 4.62
C GLU A 153 7.33 -22.25 3.47
N THR A 154 6.92 -21.72 2.33
CA THR A 154 7.81 -21.49 1.18
C THR A 154 8.85 -20.42 1.49
N LEU A 155 8.45 -19.36 2.21
CA LEU A 155 9.34 -18.32 2.70
C LEU A 155 10.25 -18.81 3.84
N GLY A 156 9.81 -19.79 4.63
CA GLY A 156 10.58 -20.38 5.74
C GLY A 156 11.47 -21.57 5.36
N ARG A 157 11.18 -22.31 4.27
CA ARG A 157 11.91 -23.55 3.90
C ARG A 157 13.35 -23.31 3.42
N ASP A 158 13.66 -22.11 2.92
CA ASP A 158 15.04 -21.76 2.54
C ASP A 158 16.01 -21.74 3.76
N ALA A 159 15.48 -21.73 4.99
CA ALA A 159 16.26 -21.86 6.23
C ALA A 159 16.79 -23.29 6.47
N ALA A 160 16.02 -24.33 6.12
CA ALA A 160 16.43 -25.71 6.41
C ALA A 160 17.38 -26.29 5.34
N ALA A 161 17.26 -25.83 4.09
CA ALA A 161 18.11 -26.31 3.00
C ALA A 161 19.55 -25.76 3.08
N THR A 162 19.76 -24.60 3.71
CA THR A 162 21.09 -24.00 3.90
C THR A 162 21.82 -24.53 5.13
N GLU A 163 21.11 -24.95 6.19
CA GLU A 163 21.72 -25.64 7.34
C GLU A 163 22.08 -27.11 7.03
N SER A 164 21.31 -27.79 6.18
CA SER A 164 21.56 -29.19 5.79
C SER A 164 22.80 -29.39 4.91
N LEU A 165 23.25 -28.37 4.16
CA LEU A 165 24.47 -28.48 3.34
C LEU A 165 25.77 -28.23 4.10
N GLY A 166 25.71 -27.84 5.37
CA GLY A 166 26.87 -27.55 6.22
C GLY A 166 27.23 -28.64 7.23
N ARG A 167 26.41 -29.69 7.36
CA ARG A 167 26.59 -30.69 8.41
C ARG A 167 26.13 -32.07 7.91
N ASP A 168 27.01 -32.73 7.16
CA ASP A 168 27.09 -34.19 7.11
C ASP A 168 28.45 -34.65 6.57
N THR A 169 29.46 -34.60 7.45
CA THR A 169 30.52 -35.61 7.53
C THR A 169 30.76 -35.90 9.01
N ALA A 170 30.06 -36.89 9.57
CA ALA A 170 30.59 -37.82 10.57
C ALA A 170 29.51 -38.82 11.00
N VAL A 171 29.77 -40.07 10.63
CA VAL A 171 29.13 -41.30 11.09
C VAL A 171 29.35 -41.48 12.60
N THR A 172 28.34 -41.95 13.34
CA THR A 172 28.49 -43.05 14.33
C THR A 172 27.14 -43.63 14.74
N GLU A 173 27.09 -44.97 14.70
CA GLU A 173 25.99 -45.82 15.13
C GLU A 173 25.81 -45.85 16.66
N GLY A 174 24.59 -46.11 17.13
CA GLY A 174 24.30 -46.50 18.51
C GLY A 174 22.81 -46.70 18.76
N LEU A 175 22.39 -47.97 18.94
CA LEU A 175 21.01 -48.42 19.14
C LEU A 175 20.34 -47.91 20.43
N GLY A 176 19.01 -47.71 20.39
CA GLY A 176 18.14 -48.05 21.53
C GLY A 176 16.91 -47.16 21.82
N ARG A 177 15.74 -47.62 21.35
CA ARG A 177 14.40 -47.58 21.99
C ARG A 177 13.62 -46.27 22.22
N ASP A 178 12.41 -46.27 21.64
CA ASP A 178 11.12 -45.65 22.00
C ASP A 178 11.05 -44.74 23.24
N THR A 179 10.51 -43.52 23.07
CA THR A 179 9.13 -43.16 23.42
C THR A 179 8.90 -41.66 23.22
N ALA A 180 7.63 -41.33 22.91
CA ALA A 180 7.15 -40.00 22.61
C ALA A 180 7.51 -38.94 23.67
N THR A 181 8.15 -37.87 23.24
CA THR A 181 8.08 -36.57 23.91
C THR A 181 7.76 -35.53 22.88
N ALA A 182 6.62 -34.86 23.07
CA ALA A 182 6.25 -33.64 22.40
C ALA A 182 7.38 -32.61 22.58
N THR A 183 8.26 -32.50 21.59
CA THR A 183 9.13 -31.35 21.45
C THR A 183 8.32 -30.23 20.83
N GLU A 184 7.89 -29.30 21.67
CA GLU A 184 7.67 -27.91 21.28
C GLU A 184 8.84 -27.48 20.38
N GLY A 185 8.56 -27.37 19.07
CA GLY A 185 9.54 -26.92 18.10
C GLY A 185 9.89 -25.44 18.37
N PRO A 186 11.15 -25.03 18.16
CA PRO A 186 11.59 -23.67 18.43
C PRO A 186 10.76 -22.71 17.57
N GLY A 187 10.20 -21.68 18.21
CA GLY A 187 9.31 -20.70 17.60
C GLY A 187 9.93 -20.05 16.37
N GLY A 188 9.65 -20.62 15.20
CA GLY A 188 10.10 -20.10 13.91
C GLY A 188 9.46 -18.74 13.67
N ASN A 189 10.32 -17.78 13.32
CA ASN A 189 10.06 -16.40 12.92
C ASN A 189 8.93 -16.33 11.87
N ARG A 190 7.67 -16.31 12.33
CA ARG A 190 6.48 -16.38 11.47
C ARG A 190 5.98 -14.97 11.21
N LEU A 191 6.07 -14.56 9.96
CA LEU A 191 5.39 -13.36 9.45
C LEU A 191 3.88 -13.46 9.75
N THR A 192 3.35 -12.52 10.53
CA THR A 192 1.98 -12.56 11.06
C THR A 192 1.05 -11.54 10.42
N HIS A 193 1.60 -10.45 9.90
CA HIS A 193 0.86 -9.30 9.38
C HIS A 193 1.29 -8.92 7.97
N VAL A 194 0.46 -8.16 7.27
CA VAL A 194 0.70 -7.64 5.94
C VAL A 194 0.23 -6.19 5.80
N THR A 195 1.05 -5.37 5.14
CA THR A 195 0.70 -4.05 4.61
C THR A 195 0.75 -4.10 3.08
N VAL A 196 -0.35 -3.72 2.43
CA VAL A 196 -0.51 -3.81 0.97
C VAL A 196 -0.60 -2.42 0.35
N TYR A 197 0.19 -2.19 -0.68
CA TYR A 197 0.14 -1.02 -1.54
C TYR A 197 -0.28 -1.43 -2.94
N ARG A 198 -1.25 -0.70 -3.51
CA ARG A 198 -1.68 -0.86 -4.92
C ARG A 198 -1.46 0.43 -5.67
N LEU A 199 -0.57 0.40 -6.65
CA LEU A 199 -0.17 1.56 -7.45
C LEU A 199 -0.76 1.48 -8.86
N THR A 200 -1.15 2.64 -9.38
CA THR A 200 -1.62 2.84 -10.76
C THR A 200 -1.03 4.09 -11.40
N GLY A 201 -0.82 4.04 -12.71
CA GLY A 201 -0.36 5.16 -13.52
C GLY A 201 0.22 4.71 -14.86
N ALA A 202 0.64 5.66 -15.68
CA ALA A 202 1.16 5.39 -17.01
C ALA A 202 2.53 4.69 -17.00
N ASP A 203 3.33 4.90 -15.94
CA ASP A 203 4.73 4.45 -15.88
C ASP A 203 4.97 3.33 -14.86
N ILE A 204 4.02 2.40 -14.76
CA ILE A 204 4.12 1.22 -13.89
C ILE A 204 5.37 0.37 -14.18
N PRO A 205 5.77 0.10 -15.43
CA PRO A 205 6.95 -0.71 -15.71
C PRO A 205 8.25 -0.10 -15.13
N ALA A 206 8.47 1.21 -15.28
CA ALA A 206 9.67 1.84 -14.72
C ALA A 206 9.61 1.90 -13.20
N ALA A 207 8.46 2.27 -12.63
CA ALA A 207 8.27 2.28 -11.18
C ALA A 207 8.49 0.90 -10.55
N HIS A 208 8.03 -0.16 -11.19
CA HIS A 208 8.28 -1.54 -10.74
C HIS A 208 9.78 -1.86 -10.72
N GLN A 209 10.54 -1.47 -11.76
CA GLN A 209 11.98 -1.69 -11.78
C GLN A 209 12.71 -0.93 -10.66
N VAL A 210 12.35 0.32 -10.42
CA VAL A 210 12.93 1.14 -9.35
C VAL A 210 12.63 0.52 -7.99
N LEU A 211 11.36 0.17 -7.73
CA LEU A 211 10.96 -0.47 -6.47
C LEU A 211 11.68 -1.81 -6.27
N TRP A 212 11.79 -2.64 -7.31
CA TRP A 212 12.51 -3.91 -7.25
C TRP A 212 13.98 -3.74 -6.85
N ARG A 213 14.67 -2.75 -7.43
CA ARG A 213 16.08 -2.48 -7.10
C ARG A 213 16.27 -1.91 -5.70
N ALA A 214 15.34 -1.08 -5.26
CA ALA A 214 15.42 -0.39 -3.99
C ALA A 214 15.05 -1.28 -2.79
N VAL A 215 14.01 -2.09 -2.95
CA VAL A 215 13.58 -3.05 -1.93
C VAL A 215 14.56 -4.21 -1.87
N ARG A 216 15.10 -4.64 -3.03
CA ARG A 216 15.83 -5.91 -3.20
C ARG A 216 15.08 -7.03 -2.50
N PRO A 217 13.85 -7.33 -2.93
CA PRO A 217 13.00 -8.27 -2.21
C PRO A 217 13.72 -9.62 -2.19
N SER A 218 14.26 -9.94 -1.03
CA SER A 218 14.96 -11.19 -0.78
C SER A 218 13.99 -12.11 -0.06
N LEU A 219 14.06 -13.40 -0.37
CA LEU A 219 13.40 -14.44 0.39
C LEU A 219 14.25 -14.84 1.61
N ASP A 220 15.28 -14.06 1.93
CA ASP A 220 16.20 -14.33 3.05
C ASP A 220 15.44 -14.42 4.38
N PRO A 221 15.55 -15.54 5.12
CA PRO A 221 14.77 -15.80 6.33
C PRO A 221 15.15 -14.94 7.55
N TYR A 222 16.19 -14.11 7.45
CA TYR A 222 16.70 -13.29 8.56
C TYR A 222 16.09 -11.88 8.65
N ALA A 223 15.18 -11.51 7.73
CA ALA A 223 14.56 -10.19 7.76
C ALA A 223 13.24 -10.21 8.57
N ASP A 224 13.11 -9.27 9.52
CA ASP A 224 11.87 -9.04 10.29
C ASP A 224 10.67 -8.64 9.42
N ALA A 225 10.90 -8.38 8.13
CA ALA A 225 9.89 -8.15 7.11
C ALA A 225 10.32 -8.71 5.75
N CYS A 226 9.38 -9.28 5.00
CA CYS A 226 9.54 -9.75 3.63
C CYS A 226 8.66 -8.94 2.68
N THR A 227 9.21 -8.42 1.58
CA THR A 227 8.41 -7.67 0.60
C THR A 227 8.18 -8.48 -0.66
N LEU A 228 6.92 -8.76 -0.97
CA LEU A 228 6.50 -9.34 -2.25
C LEU A 228 6.06 -8.24 -3.21
N MET A 229 6.43 -8.38 -4.48
CA MET A 229 6.03 -7.44 -5.53
C MET A 229 5.62 -8.17 -6.79
N GLY A 230 4.51 -7.74 -7.38
CA GLY A 230 4.00 -8.35 -8.60
C GLY A 230 3.04 -7.44 -9.34
N ARG A 231 2.83 -7.75 -10.62
CA ARG A 231 1.83 -7.07 -11.44
C ARG A 231 0.55 -7.91 -11.51
N LEU A 232 -0.56 -7.32 -11.08
CA LEU A 232 -1.88 -7.95 -11.09
C LEU A 232 -2.87 -6.97 -11.73
N ASP A 233 -3.63 -7.43 -12.72
CA ASP A 233 -4.66 -6.65 -13.42
C ASP A 233 -4.19 -5.29 -13.96
N GLY A 234 -2.93 -5.22 -14.42
CA GLY A 234 -2.33 -3.99 -14.93
C GLY A 234 -1.82 -3.04 -13.85
N GLU A 235 -1.92 -3.41 -12.58
CA GLU A 235 -1.49 -2.62 -11.43
C GLU A 235 -0.22 -3.20 -10.82
N LEU A 236 0.54 -2.35 -10.12
CA LEU A 236 1.66 -2.81 -9.31
C LEU A 236 1.18 -3.02 -7.87
N VAL A 237 1.38 -4.24 -7.36
CA VAL A 237 1.07 -4.62 -5.99
C VAL A 237 2.37 -4.81 -5.24
N VAL A 238 2.51 -4.11 -4.11
CA VAL A 238 3.61 -4.29 -3.16
C VAL A 238 2.98 -4.75 -1.85
N ALA A 239 3.38 -5.93 -1.36
CA ALA A 239 2.90 -6.48 -0.09
C ALA A 239 4.10 -6.65 0.83
N GLU A 240 4.11 -5.95 1.95
CA GLU A 240 5.10 -6.09 3.01
C GLU A 240 4.52 -7.01 4.07
N LEU A 241 5.14 -8.17 4.28
CA LEU A 241 4.82 -9.12 5.33
C LEU A 241 5.75 -8.85 6.50
N HIS A 242 5.24 -8.82 7.72
CA HIS A 242 6.01 -8.45 8.91
C HIS A 242 5.41 -9.02 10.20
N HIS A 243 6.07 -8.84 11.34
CA HIS A 243 5.67 -9.41 12.64
C HIS A 243 4.68 -8.54 13.44
N GLY A 244 4.03 -7.57 12.81
CA GLY A 244 3.07 -6.64 13.45
C GLY A 244 3.58 -5.20 13.62
N GLY A 245 4.89 -4.95 13.48
CA GLY A 245 5.46 -3.60 13.32
C GLY A 245 5.73 -3.27 11.85
N ASP A 246 5.33 -2.08 11.38
CA ASP A 246 5.68 -1.52 10.07
C ASP A 246 6.60 -0.31 10.29
N ASP A 247 7.87 -0.42 9.89
CA ASP A 247 8.89 0.64 10.06
C ASP A 247 8.75 1.79 9.05
N GLY A 248 7.72 1.74 8.20
CA GLY A 248 7.40 2.73 7.17
C GLY A 248 8.44 2.82 6.06
N ARG A 249 9.38 1.88 5.97
CA ARG A 249 10.44 1.85 4.95
C ARG A 249 9.83 1.77 3.55
N ILE A 250 8.91 0.83 3.35
CA ILE A 250 8.24 0.65 2.06
C ILE A 250 7.32 1.82 1.76
N LEU A 251 6.61 2.37 2.75
CA LEU A 251 5.83 3.61 2.58
C LEU A 251 6.68 4.77 2.04
N ARG A 252 7.83 5.06 2.67
CA ARG A 252 8.74 6.13 2.21
C ARG A 252 9.17 5.91 0.76
N LEU A 253 9.48 4.67 0.40
CA LEU A 253 9.92 4.31 -0.95
C LEU A 253 8.78 4.42 -1.98
N VAL A 254 7.61 3.87 -1.66
CA VAL A 254 6.41 3.97 -2.50
C VAL A 254 6.03 5.44 -2.70
N SER A 255 6.18 6.29 -1.68
CA SER A 255 5.94 7.74 -1.79
C SER A 255 6.84 8.40 -2.82
N ARG A 256 8.16 8.22 -2.71
CA ARG A 256 9.12 8.81 -3.66
C ARG A 256 8.90 8.33 -5.09
N VAL A 257 8.64 7.03 -5.27
CA VAL A 257 8.38 6.45 -6.59
C VAL A 257 7.05 6.97 -7.16
N SER A 258 6.02 7.11 -6.33
CA SER A 258 4.72 7.63 -6.76
C SER A 258 4.80 9.09 -7.18
N GLU A 259 5.60 9.90 -6.49
CA GLU A 259 5.82 11.29 -6.85
C GLU A 259 6.55 11.41 -8.19
N ARG A 260 7.70 10.73 -8.35
CA ARG A 260 8.51 10.79 -9.56
C ARG A 260 7.79 10.29 -10.81
N HIS A 261 7.09 9.16 -10.69
CA HIS A 261 6.39 8.52 -11.82
C HIS A 261 4.92 8.93 -11.91
N ARG A 262 4.51 9.94 -11.14
CA ARG A 262 3.14 10.46 -11.06
C ARG A 262 2.09 9.37 -10.83
N LEU A 263 2.41 8.36 -10.04
CA LEU A 263 1.49 7.29 -9.70
C LEU A 263 0.53 7.71 -8.59
N LEU A 264 -0.60 7.01 -8.55
CA LEU A 264 -1.57 7.06 -7.46
C LEU A 264 -1.57 5.70 -6.76
N ALA A 265 -1.66 5.71 -5.44
CA ALA A 265 -1.56 4.52 -4.64
C ALA A 265 -2.57 4.50 -3.50
N GLY A 266 -3.07 3.31 -3.20
CA GLY A 266 -3.80 3.03 -1.97
C GLY A 266 -2.99 2.08 -1.11
N MET A 267 -3.05 2.27 0.20
CA MET A 267 -2.40 1.43 1.21
C MET A 267 -3.48 0.76 2.07
N ALA A 268 -3.28 -0.45 2.56
CA ALA A 268 -4.09 -1.02 3.63
C ALA A 268 -3.22 -1.91 4.52
N GLY A 269 -3.40 -1.81 5.84
CA GLY A 269 -2.61 -2.54 6.82
C GLY A 269 -1.94 -1.60 7.83
N PRO A 270 -1.33 -2.15 8.88
CA PRO A 270 -1.05 -3.58 9.04
C PRO A 270 -2.29 -4.41 9.40
N LEU A 271 -2.50 -5.54 8.72
CA LEU A 271 -3.60 -6.49 8.97
C LEU A 271 -3.04 -7.91 9.13
N PRO A 272 -3.72 -8.84 9.84
CA PRO A 272 -3.29 -10.23 9.92
C PRO A 272 -3.09 -10.83 8.51
N LEU A 273 -2.08 -11.70 8.33
CA LEU A 273 -1.73 -12.24 7.01
C LEU A 273 -2.89 -13.00 6.35
N ALA A 274 -3.74 -13.64 7.15
CA ALA A 274 -4.98 -14.29 6.69
C ALA A 274 -5.96 -13.31 6.02
N GLU A 275 -5.87 -12.02 6.34
CA GLU A 275 -6.67 -10.95 5.78
C GLU A 275 -6.03 -10.30 4.55
N MET A 276 -5.01 -10.91 3.93
CA MET A 276 -4.41 -10.42 2.68
C MET A 276 -5.45 -10.06 1.59
N PRO A 277 -6.52 -10.84 1.33
CA PRO A 277 -7.56 -10.44 0.38
C PRO A 277 -8.29 -9.15 0.77
N THR A 278 -8.55 -8.96 2.07
CA THR A 278 -9.16 -7.75 2.64
C THR A 278 -8.22 -6.56 2.50
N ALA A 279 -6.95 -6.70 2.86
CA ALA A 279 -5.93 -5.66 2.70
C ALA A 279 -5.79 -5.27 1.22
N HIS A 280 -5.72 -6.25 0.32
CA HIS A 280 -5.61 -6.01 -1.12
C HIS A 280 -6.82 -5.27 -1.69
N SER A 281 -8.03 -5.64 -1.27
CA SER A 281 -9.26 -4.96 -1.67
C SER A 281 -9.37 -3.56 -1.05
N GLY A 282 -8.96 -3.41 0.21
CA GLY A 282 -8.92 -2.15 0.94
C GLY A 282 -7.97 -1.14 0.29
N ALA A 283 -6.75 -1.57 -0.06
CA ALA A 283 -5.79 -0.75 -0.79
C ALA A 283 -6.34 -0.35 -2.16
N ALA A 284 -7.07 -1.24 -2.84
CA ALA A 284 -7.70 -0.93 -4.13
C ALA A 284 -8.74 0.17 -3.98
N ALA A 285 -9.60 0.06 -2.97
CA ALA A 285 -10.62 1.06 -2.66
C ALA A 285 -9.97 2.40 -2.28
N ALA A 286 -8.97 2.39 -1.39
CA ALA A 286 -8.27 3.57 -0.93
C ALA A 286 -7.64 4.38 -2.08
N ARG A 287 -7.05 3.67 -3.04
CA ARG A 287 -6.46 4.25 -4.24
C ARG A 287 -7.46 5.03 -5.11
N HIS A 288 -8.74 4.65 -5.14
CA HIS A 288 -9.75 5.43 -5.88
C HIS A 288 -9.98 6.82 -5.28
N SER A 289 -9.56 7.03 -4.04
CA SER A 289 -9.61 8.31 -3.34
C SER A 289 -8.28 9.08 -3.41
N ALA A 290 -7.26 8.53 -4.08
CA ALA A 290 -5.99 9.20 -4.31
C ALA A 290 -6.11 10.26 -5.42
N THR A 291 -5.48 11.41 -5.19
CA THR A 291 -5.42 12.55 -6.12
C THR A 291 -3.97 12.95 -6.36
N PRO A 292 -3.65 13.77 -7.37
CA PRO A 292 -2.29 14.27 -7.57
C PRO A 292 -1.70 14.99 -6.35
N ASP A 293 -2.54 15.66 -5.55
CA ASP A 293 -2.15 16.36 -4.31
C ASP A 293 -2.08 15.40 -3.11
N ARG A 294 -2.75 14.25 -3.18
CA ARG A 294 -2.77 13.20 -2.17
C ARG A 294 -2.57 11.83 -2.82
N ARG A 295 -1.33 11.56 -3.23
CA ARG A 295 -0.98 10.40 -4.07
C ARG A 295 -1.09 9.05 -3.37
N ILE A 296 -0.85 8.99 -2.06
CA ILE A 296 -1.01 7.77 -1.26
C ILE A 296 -2.17 7.99 -0.29
N VAL A 297 -3.14 7.08 -0.34
CA VAL A 297 -4.28 7.09 0.56
C VAL A 297 -4.34 5.78 1.34
N PRO A 298 -4.23 5.78 2.68
CA PRO A 298 -4.47 4.59 3.46
C PRO A 298 -5.95 4.23 3.44
N ALA A 299 -6.26 2.95 3.46
CA ALA A 299 -7.61 2.40 3.53
C ALA A 299 -8.28 2.77 4.84
N ASP A 300 -7.47 3.07 5.86
CA ASP A 300 -7.93 3.64 7.11
C ASP A 300 -8.34 5.11 6.88
N ALA A 301 -7.61 5.91 6.08
CA ALA A 301 -8.09 7.26 5.72
C ALA A 301 -9.35 7.25 4.83
N VAL A 302 -9.69 6.12 4.20
CA VAL A 302 -10.99 5.88 3.57
C VAL A 302 -11.93 5.20 4.55
N GLY A 303 -12.51 6.02 5.43
CA GLY A 303 -13.56 5.59 6.34
C GLY A 303 -13.14 5.21 7.74
N THR A 304 -12.00 5.66 8.26
CA THR A 304 -11.84 5.87 9.69
C THR A 304 -12.86 6.94 10.09
N SER A 305 -14.10 6.51 10.29
CA SER A 305 -15.15 7.36 10.77
C SER A 305 -14.72 7.86 12.15
N ARG A 306 -14.29 9.12 12.23
CA ARG A 306 -14.19 9.87 13.48
C ARG A 306 -15.51 9.77 14.28
N LEU A 307 -16.62 9.40 13.64
CA LEU A 307 -17.91 9.18 14.27
C LEU A 307 -17.93 7.99 15.26
N ALA A 308 -17.47 6.79 14.89
CA ALA A 308 -17.59 5.59 15.74
C ALA A 308 -17.01 5.75 17.16
N PRO A 309 -15.80 6.33 17.36
CA PRO A 309 -15.28 6.59 18.71
C PRO A 309 -15.98 7.73 19.45
N LEU A 310 -16.82 8.55 18.78
CA LEU A 310 -17.62 9.62 19.39
C LEU A 310 -19.04 9.16 19.76
N LEU A 311 -19.45 7.96 19.33
CA LEU A 311 -20.75 7.39 19.66
C LEU A 311 -20.73 6.82 21.08
N PRO A 312 -21.84 6.95 21.85
CA PRO A 312 -21.95 6.28 23.13
C PRO A 312 -21.84 4.75 22.96
N THR A 313 -20.81 4.14 23.54
CA THR A 313 -20.39 2.76 23.25
C THR A 313 -21.49 1.73 23.50
N VAL A 314 -22.17 1.81 24.66
CA VAL A 314 -23.17 0.80 25.07
C VAL A 314 -24.41 0.75 24.16
N PRO A 315 -25.11 1.86 23.86
CA PRO A 315 -26.24 1.80 22.92
C PRO A 315 -25.78 1.52 21.49
N TYR A 316 -24.58 1.96 21.09
CA TYR A 316 -24.01 1.69 19.77
C TYR A 316 -23.76 0.19 19.54
N THR A 317 -23.01 -0.48 20.43
CA THR A 317 -22.69 -1.91 20.30
C THR A 317 -23.92 -2.79 20.46
N ARG A 318 -24.86 -2.42 21.34
CA ARG A 318 -26.15 -3.13 21.49
C ARG A 318 -26.97 -3.06 20.20
N TRP A 319 -27.11 -1.88 19.62
CA TRP A 319 -27.84 -1.69 18.37
C TRP A 319 -27.14 -2.42 17.21
N ALA A 320 -25.83 -2.24 17.05
CA ALA A 320 -25.06 -2.93 16.01
C ALA A 320 -25.17 -4.45 16.15
N GLY A 321 -25.04 -4.99 17.37
CA GLY A 321 -25.24 -6.41 17.65
C GLY A 321 -26.64 -6.90 17.29
N SER A 322 -27.69 -6.10 17.54
CA SER A 322 -29.06 -6.46 17.14
C SER A 322 -29.27 -6.47 15.62
N VAL A 323 -28.65 -5.53 14.90
CA VAL A 323 -28.69 -5.44 13.44
C VAL A 323 -27.89 -6.55 12.77
N LEU A 324 -26.74 -6.91 13.34
CA LEU A 324 -25.83 -7.92 12.80
C LEU A 324 -26.17 -9.36 13.24
N ARG A 325 -26.99 -9.55 14.28
CA ARG A 325 -27.41 -10.88 14.78
C ARG A 325 -27.89 -11.85 13.70
N PRO A 326 -28.72 -11.47 12.70
CA PRO A 326 -29.14 -12.40 11.66
C PRO A 326 -28.04 -12.74 10.64
N LEU A 327 -26.89 -12.05 10.67
CA LEU A 327 -25.84 -12.15 9.66
C LEU A 327 -24.67 -13.03 10.13
N ALA A 328 -24.41 -14.11 9.40
CA ALA A 328 -23.16 -14.86 9.53
C ALA A 328 -21.93 -13.98 9.17
N PRO A 329 -20.73 -14.27 9.68
CA PRO A 329 -19.51 -13.52 9.38
C PRO A 329 -19.25 -13.36 7.86
N ALA A 330 -19.53 -14.40 7.07
CA ALA A 330 -19.41 -14.35 5.62
C ALA A 330 -20.38 -13.35 4.97
N HIS A 331 -21.58 -13.18 5.52
CA HIS A 331 -22.55 -12.18 5.07
C HIS A 331 -22.08 -10.76 5.40
N GLN A 332 -21.56 -10.57 6.62
CA GLN A 332 -21.01 -9.30 7.07
C GLN A 332 -19.83 -8.87 6.20
N HIS A 333 -18.92 -9.80 5.89
CA HIS A 333 -17.79 -9.55 5.00
C HIS A 333 -18.24 -9.15 3.58
N LEU A 334 -19.20 -9.87 3.00
CA LEU A 334 -19.75 -9.53 1.68
C LEU A 334 -20.36 -8.12 1.67
N LEU A 335 -21.16 -7.79 2.69
CA LEU A 335 -21.79 -6.47 2.82
C LEU A 335 -20.76 -5.37 3.00
N LEU A 336 -19.74 -5.57 3.83
CA LEU A 336 -18.66 -4.60 4.01
C LEU A 336 -17.92 -4.32 2.70
N VAL A 337 -17.53 -5.37 1.97
CA VAL A 337 -16.84 -5.24 0.68
C VAL A 337 -17.73 -4.55 -0.36
N TRP A 338 -19.01 -4.89 -0.41
CA TRP A 338 -19.95 -4.25 -1.31
C TRP A 338 -20.18 -2.78 -0.98
N LEU A 339 -20.39 -2.45 0.30
CA LEU A 339 -20.59 -1.07 0.75
C LEU A 339 -19.34 -0.20 0.54
N ARG A 340 -18.13 -0.76 0.70
CA ARG A 340 -16.88 -0.03 0.42
C ARG A 340 -16.64 0.20 -1.07
N THR A 341 -16.96 -0.79 -1.91
CA THR A 341 -16.79 -0.67 -3.37
C THR A 341 -17.91 0.12 -4.06
N GLY A 342 -19.06 0.28 -3.38
CA GLY A 342 -20.22 1.00 -3.86
C GLY A 342 -20.86 0.40 -5.12
N SER A 343 -20.51 -0.84 -5.48
CA SER A 343 -20.88 -1.42 -6.77
C SER A 343 -20.87 -2.95 -6.72
N LYS A 344 -21.97 -3.58 -7.15
CA LYS A 344 -22.11 -5.05 -7.14
C LYS A 344 -21.10 -5.75 -8.06
N PRO A 345 -20.84 -5.27 -9.31
CA PRO A 345 -19.76 -5.82 -10.14
C PRO A 345 -18.37 -5.68 -9.51
N ARG A 346 -18.06 -4.55 -8.85
CA ARG A 346 -16.75 -4.35 -8.20
C ARG A 346 -16.58 -5.24 -6.97
N ALA A 347 -17.65 -5.40 -6.18
CA ALA A 347 -17.68 -6.33 -5.06
C ALA A 347 -17.50 -7.79 -5.51
N ALA A 348 -18.11 -8.17 -6.63
CA ALA A 348 -17.96 -9.49 -7.23
C ALA A 348 -16.51 -9.78 -7.63
N ALA A 349 -15.87 -8.81 -8.31
CA ALA A 349 -14.44 -8.90 -8.63
C ALA A 349 -13.57 -9.00 -7.36
N ALA A 350 -13.85 -8.19 -6.34
CA ALA A 350 -13.09 -8.20 -5.08
C ALA A 350 -13.24 -9.50 -4.28
N LEU A 351 -14.40 -10.17 -4.37
CA LEU A 351 -14.71 -11.41 -3.64
C LEU A 351 -14.41 -12.68 -4.46
N GLY A 352 -13.95 -12.56 -5.71
CA GLY A 352 -13.79 -13.71 -6.61
C GLY A 352 -15.10 -14.42 -6.96
N LEU A 353 -16.23 -13.69 -6.94
CA LEU A 353 -17.57 -14.22 -7.20
C LEU A 353 -18.12 -13.69 -8.54
N SER A 354 -19.15 -14.36 -9.07
CA SER A 354 -19.89 -13.80 -10.21
C SER A 354 -20.76 -12.61 -9.77
N ALA A 355 -20.93 -11.62 -10.65
CA ALA A 355 -21.84 -10.49 -10.40
C ALA A 355 -23.30 -10.93 -10.25
N GLY A 356 -23.68 -12.09 -10.80
CA GLY A 356 -24.99 -12.72 -10.56
C GLY A 356 -25.13 -13.22 -9.13
N THR A 357 -24.11 -13.91 -8.62
CA THR A 357 -24.05 -14.44 -7.25
C THR A 357 -24.11 -13.32 -6.21
N VAL A 358 -23.33 -12.25 -6.40
CA VAL A 358 -23.37 -11.09 -5.49
C VAL A 358 -24.76 -10.42 -5.51
N ARG A 359 -25.39 -10.28 -6.68
CA ARG A 359 -26.75 -9.74 -6.77
C ARG A 359 -27.78 -10.60 -6.04
N ALA A 360 -27.70 -11.93 -6.18
CA ALA A 360 -28.58 -12.86 -5.49
C ALA A 360 -28.39 -12.77 -3.97
N ARG A 361 -27.14 -12.86 -3.50
CA ARG A 361 -26.82 -12.76 -2.07
C ARG A 361 -27.25 -11.43 -1.45
N ILE A 362 -27.04 -10.30 -2.13
CA ILE A 362 -27.53 -9.00 -1.64
C ILE A 362 -29.05 -8.97 -1.55
N ARG A 363 -29.77 -9.56 -2.51
CA ARG A 363 -31.24 -9.65 -2.47
C ARG A 363 -31.72 -10.52 -1.31
N ASP A 364 -31.02 -11.62 -1.03
CA ASP A 364 -31.34 -12.51 0.10
C ASP A 364 -31.08 -11.80 1.42
N LEU A 365 -29.98 -11.06 1.52
CA LEU A 365 -29.64 -10.25 2.68
C LEU A 365 -30.60 -9.08 2.90
N ALA A 366 -31.10 -8.46 1.83
CA ALA A 366 -32.16 -7.44 1.93
C ALA A 366 -33.45 -8.02 2.54
N ARG A 367 -33.84 -9.25 2.12
CA ARG A 367 -34.98 -9.95 2.70
C ARG A 367 -34.74 -10.35 4.17
N LEU A 368 -33.54 -10.83 4.47
CA LEU A 368 -33.14 -11.25 5.82
C LEU A 368 -33.11 -10.08 6.81
N LEU A 369 -32.64 -8.91 6.36
CA LEU A 369 -32.57 -7.68 7.15
C LEU A 369 -33.89 -6.89 7.13
N GLY A 370 -34.84 -7.27 6.27
CA GLY A 370 -36.12 -6.57 6.11
C GLY A 370 -35.99 -5.12 5.64
N ALA A 371 -34.90 -4.79 4.94
CA ALA A 371 -34.53 -3.41 4.58
C ALA A 371 -34.15 -3.28 3.10
N ASP A 372 -34.42 -2.12 2.51
CA ASP A 372 -33.92 -1.79 1.17
C ASP A 372 -32.44 -1.44 1.24
N LEU A 373 -31.58 -2.40 0.89
CA LEU A 373 -30.14 -2.19 0.87
C LEU A 373 -29.70 -1.17 -0.20
N GLU A 374 -30.53 -0.81 -1.17
CA GLU A 374 -30.18 0.28 -2.09
C GLU A 374 -30.32 1.67 -1.42
N ASP A 375 -31.11 1.80 -0.35
CA ASP A 375 -31.31 3.04 0.41
C ASP A 375 -30.01 3.56 1.03
N ALA A 376 -29.66 4.82 0.75
CA ALA A 376 -28.42 5.42 1.23
C ALA A 376 -28.36 5.54 2.76
N THR A 377 -29.50 5.70 3.42
CA THR A 377 -29.65 5.71 4.88
C THR A 377 -29.38 4.31 5.43
N VAL A 378 -29.99 3.29 4.84
CA VAL A 378 -29.78 1.89 5.21
C VAL A 378 -28.31 1.49 5.00
N GLN A 379 -27.71 1.87 3.88
CA GLN A 379 -26.28 1.64 3.60
C GLN A 379 -25.37 2.32 4.62
N ALA A 380 -25.66 3.57 4.98
CA ALA A 380 -24.88 4.31 5.97
C ALA A 380 -24.98 3.69 7.36
N HIS A 381 -26.18 3.32 7.79
CA HIS A 381 -26.39 2.64 9.08
C HIS A 381 -25.77 1.23 9.08
N LEU A 382 -25.87 0.48 7.99
CA LEU A 382 -25.28 -0.85 7.89
C LEU A 382 -23.74 -0.78 7.94
N LEU A 383 -23.14 0.18 7.23
CA LEU A 383 -21.69 0.40 7.29
C LEU A 383 -21.25 0.80 8.69
N LEU A 384 -22.06 1.60 9.40
CA LEU A 384 -21.81 1.96 10.79
C LEU A 384 -21.90 0.72 11.70
N ALA A 385 -22.93 -0.11 11.57
CA ALA A 385 -23.08 -1.34 12.35
C ALA A 385 -21.91 -2.32 12.13
N LEU A 386 -21.49 -2.53 10.87
CA LEU A 386 -20.35 -3.39 10.51
C LEU A 386 -18.99 -2.88 11.04
N ARG A 387 -18.92 -1.64 11.51
CA ARG A 387 -17.74 -1.02 12.12
C ARG A 387 -17.84 -0.93 13.64
N ALA A 388 -18.88 -1.49 14.25
CA ALA A 388 -18.97 -1.52 15.70
C ALA A 388 -17.83 -2.37 16.26
N PRO A 389 -17.20 -1.92 17.36
CA PRO A 389 -16.20 -2.74 18.03
C PRO A 389 -16.88 -4.04 18.49
N CYS A 390 -16.18 -5.16 18.33
CA CYS A 390 -16.60 -6.41 18.95
C CYS A 390 -16.69 -6.15 20.46
N PRO A 391 -17.75 -6.58 21.15
CA PRO A 391 -17.74 -6.54 22.61
C PRO A 391 -16.55 -7.37 23.08
N ASP A 392 -15.50 -6.72 23.60
CA ASP A 392 -14.37 -7.41 24.21
C ASP A 392 -14.89 -8.29 25.35
N ASP A 393 -14.48 -9.56 25.36
CA ASP A 393 -14.59 -10.47 26.52
C ASP A 393 -13.74 -9.99 27.72
N GLY A 394 -13.12 -8.81 27.63
CA GLY A 394 -12.18 -8.24 28.61
C GLY A 394 -12.80 -7.42 29.74
N ASN A 395 -14.13 -7.28 29.82
CA ASN A 395 -14.78 -6.62 30.98
C ASN A 395 -15.59 -7.61 31.84
N ALA A 396 -14.99 -8.78 32.11
CA ALA A 396 -15.46 -9.78 33.08
C ALA A 396 -15.30 -9.33 34.56
N GLY A 397 -15.47 -8.03 34.83
CA GLY A 397 -15.35 -7.45 36.18
C GLY A 397 -16.62 -6.77 36.70
N ALA A 398 -17.66 -6.58 35.88
CA ALA A 398 -18.93 -6.03 36.33
C ALA A 398 -19.93 -7.16 36.60
N PRO A 399 -20.40 -7.36 37.85
CA PRO A 399 -21.42 -8.36 38.12
C PRO A 399 -22.70 -8.02 37.34
N PRO A 400 -23.39 -9.02 36.76
CA PRO A 400 -24.65 -8.79 36.07
C PRO A 400 -25.66 -8.16 37.04
N PRO A 401 -26.49 -7.19 36.61
CA PRO A 401 -27.59 -6.70 37.43
C PRO A 401 -28.48 -7.91 37.77
N SER A 402 -28.48 -8.28 39.05
CA SER A 402 -29.25 -9.39 39.61
C SER A 402 -30.71 -8.95 39.72
N GLY A 403 -31.38 -8.87 38.57
CA GLY A 403 -32.83 -8.72 38.46
C GLY A 403 -33.37 -9.87 37.63
N PRO A 404 -34.51 -10.48 38.00
CA PRO A 404 -35.11 -11.53 37.18
C PRO A 404 -35.36 -10.98 35.75
N PRO A 405 -35.08 -11.77 34.71
CA PRO A 405 -35.36 -11.36 33.33
C PRO A 405 -36.85 -11.07 33.23
N GLY A 406 -37.20 -9.79 33.08
CA GLY A 406 -38.56 -9.40 32.73
C GLY A 406 -38.98 -10.13 31.46
N PRO A 407 -40.27 -10.48 31.32
CA PRO A 407 -40.75 -11.21 30.15
C PRO A 407 -40.34 -10.46 28.87
N PRO A 408 -39.98 -11.18 27.79
CA PRO A 408 -39.59 -10.56 26.54
C PRO A 408 -40.76 -9.68 26.05
N GLY A 409 -40.60 -8.36 26.18
CA GLY A 409 -41.46 -7.41 25.50
C GLY A 409 -41.39 -7.70 24.00
N PRO A 410 -42.49 -7.51 23.25
CA PRO A 410 -42.55 -7.89 21.85
C PRO A 410 -41.35 -7.31 21.09
N ASP A 411 -40.61 -8.21 20.43
CA ASP A 411 -39.47 -7.95 19.56
C ASP A 411 -39.68 -6.68 18.73
N ARG A 412 -39.11 -5.56 19.20
CA ARG A 412 -38.85 -4.42 18.34
C ARG A 412 -37.56 -4.76 17.61
N THR A 413 -37.70 -5.57 16.56
CA THR A 413 -36.63 -5.83 15.58
C THR A 413 -35.97 -4.50 15.25
N ALA A 414 -34.67 -4.39 15.50
CA ALA A 414 -33.95 -3.16 15.23
C ALA A 414 -34.04 -2.86 13.73
N ARG A 415 -34.80 -1.81 13.39
CA ARG A 415 -35.03 -1.38 12.02
C ARG A 415 -33.81 -0.62 11.52
N LEU A 416 -33.18 -1.10 10.46
CA LEU A 416 -32.02 -0.44 9.85
C LEU A 416 -32.33 0.98 9.36
N GLU A 417 -33.59 1.31 9.12
CA GLU A 417 -34.04 2.63 8.66
C GLU A 417 -33.91 3.70 9.75
N THR A 418 -33.90 3.29 11.02
CA THR A 418 -33.92 4.17 12.19
C THR A 418 -32.77 3.85 13.15
N LEU A 419 -31.89 4.83 13.35
CA LEU A 419 -30.91 4.78 14.44
C LEU A 419 -31.62 4.93 15.79
N PRO A 420 -31.07 4.35 16.87
CA PRO A 420 -31.55 4.60 18.22
C PRO A 420 -31.55 6.10 18.54
N ASP A 421 -32.59 6.56 19.22
CA ASP A 421 -32.69 7.94 19.68
C ASP A 421 -31.47 8.32 20.53
N GLY A 422 -30.95 9.53 20.33
CA GLY A 422 -29.79 10.02 21.08
C GLY A 422 -28.42 9.54 20.57
N LEU A 423 -28.36 8.58 19.63
CA LEU A 423 -27.07 8.04 19.16
C LEU A 423 -26.24 9.09 18.42
N LEU A 424 -26.89 9.95 17.62
CA LEU A 424 -26.23 11.05 16.91
C LEU A 424 -26.35 12.40 17.63
N ASP A 425 -27.07 12.47 18.75
CA ASP A 425 -27.44 13.74 19.41
C ASP A 425 -26.43 14.18 20.47
N THR A 426 -25.22 13.64 20.46
CA THR A 426 -24.14 14.08 21.36
C THR A 426 -23.44 15.32 20.80
N ASP A 427 -22.92 16.16 21.69
CA ASP A 427 -22.19 17.37 21.29
C ASP A 427 -20.92 17.04 20.50
N ALA A 428 -20.28 15.91 20.82
CA ALA A 428 -19.13 15.40 20.09
C ALA A 428 -19.48 15.06 18.63
N VAL A 429 -20.63 14.41 18.40
CA VAL A 429 -21.12 14.08 17.06
C VAL A 429 -21.54 15.33 16.31
N ARG A 430 -22.21 16.28 16.97
CA ARG A 430 -22.55 17.58 16.36
C ARG A 430 -21.31 18.37 15.96
N ALA A 431 -20.29 18.45 16.81
CA ALA A 431 -19.04 19.14 16.51
C ALA A 431 -18.29 18.48 15.35
N TRP A 432 -18.22 17.14 15.32
CA TRP A 432 -17.68 16.39 14.20
C TRP A 432 -18.42 16.69 12.90
N ALA A 433 -19.76 16.63 12.92
CA ALA A 433 -20.58 16.83 11.75
C ALA A 433 -20.51 18.29 11.25
N CYS A 434 -20.50 19.29 12.15
CA CYS A 434 -20.25 20.69 11.81
C CYS A 434 -18.85 20.88 11.20
N GLY A 435 -17.83 20.21 11.71
CA GLY A 435 -16.48 20.23 11.11
C GLY A 435 -16.43 19.58 9.73
N LEU A 436 -17.32 18.63 9.44
CA LEU A 436 -17.35 17.92 8.15
C LEU A 436 -18.15 18.67 7.08
N VAL A 437 -19.32 19.23 7.43
CA VAL A 437 -20.27 19.82 6.45
C VAL A 437 -20.64 21.29 6.73
N GLY A 438 -20.13 21.90 7.80
CA GLY A 438 -20.53 23.24 8.24
C GLY A 438 -20.02 24.40 7.37
N GLY A 439 -18.99 24.18 6.54
CA GLY A 439 -18.49 25.18 5.60
C GLY A 439 -19.24 25.23 4.25
N LEU A 440 -20.11 24.26 3.98
CA LEU A 440 -20.83 24.19 2.72
C LEU A 440 -21.89 25.29 2.61
N GLU A 441 -21.92 25.97 1.46
CA GLU A 441 -23.00 26.89 1.15
C GLU A 441 -24.37 26.18 1.21
N PRO A 442 -25.45 26.86 1.67
CA PRO A 442 -26.76 26.23 1.86
C PRO A 442 -27.28 25.50 0.62
N HIS A 443 -27.10 26.08 -0.57
CA HIS A 443 -27.57 25.47 -1.82
C HIS A 443 -26.78 24.20 -2.20
N LEU A 444 -25.47 24.17 -1.93
CA LEU A 444 -24.61 23.01 -2.13
C LEU A 444 -24.95 21.90 -1.14
N ARG A 445 -25.21 22.27 0.11
CA ARG A 445 -25.65 21.36 1.17
C ARG A 445 -26.99 20.70 0.84
N ILE A 446 -27.99 21.47 0.39
CA ILE A 446 -29.29 20.96 -0.07
C ILE A 446 -29.12 20.03 -1.28
N ALA A 447 -28.29 20.42 -2.26
CA ALA A 447 -28.03 19.61 -3.44
C ALA A 447 -27.35 18.28 -3.10
N LEU A 448 -26.35 18.31 -2.20
CA LEU A 448 -25.66 17.12 -1.70
C LEU A 448 -26.62 16.21 -0.94
N ALA A 449 -27.44 16.76 -0.03
CA ALA A 449 -28.43 16.00 0.71
C ALA A 449 -29.46 15.33 -0.21
N CYS A 450 -29.99 16.05 -1.19
CA CYS A 450 -30.92 15.51 -2.18
C CYS A 450 -30.27 14.43 -3.05
N TRP A 451 -29.05 14.66 -3.52
CA TRP A 451 -28.31 13.68 -4.31
C TRP A 451 -28.01 12.39 -3.52
N LEU A 452 -27.68 12.49 -2.24
CA LEU A 452 -27.48 11.34 -1.35
C LEU A 452 -28.79 10.57 -1.10
N ARG A 453 -29.93 11.27 -0.88
CA ARG A 453 -31.26 10.63 -0.81
C ARG A 453 -31.61 9.82 -2.06
N HIS A 454 -31.18 10.30 -3.22
CA HIS A 454 -31.35 9.61 -4.51
C HIS A 454 -30.22 8.62 -4.85
N HIS A 455 -29.54 8.07 -3.83
CA HIS A 455 -28.52 7.03 -3.99
C HIS A 455 -27.37 7.45 -4.91
N ALA A 456 -26.96 8.72 -4.85
CA ALA A 456 -25.97 9.29 -5.74
C ALA A 456 -26.33 9.28 -7.25
N LYS A 457 -27.61 9.13 -7.59
CA LYS A 457 -28.09 9.22 -8.98
C LYS A 457 -28.39 10.66 -9.34
N THR A 458 -27.60 11.23 -10.25
CA THR A 458 -27.72 12.63 -10.67
C THR A 458 -29.05 12.95 -11.36
N ALA A 459 -29.59 12.02 -12.16
CA ALA A 459 -30.83 12.26 -12.92
C ALA A 459 -32.07 12.50 -12.03
N PRO A 460 -32.42 11.61 -11.08
CA PRO A 460 -33.58 11.82 -10.20
C PRO A 460 -33.37 12.97 -9.22
N ALA A 461 -32.15 13.16 -8.70
CA ALA A 461 -31.84 14.31 -7.84
C ALA A 461 -32.00 15.65 -8.57
N ALA A 462 -31.51 15.75 -9.81
CA ALA A 462 -31.66 16.96 -10.62
C ALA A 462 -33.14 17.27 -10.91
N ALA A 463 -33.96 16.23 -11.12
CA ALA A 463 -35.39 16.37 -11.32
C ALA A 463 -36.11 16.91 -10.07
N GLU A 464 -35.81 16.36 -8.87
CA GLU A 464 -36.37 16.85 -7.60
C GLU A 464 -35.95 18.29 -7.29
N LEU A 465 -34.70 18.64 -7.60
CA LEU A 465 -34.16 19.99 -7.39
C LEU A 465 -34.61 20.98 -8.47
N HIS A 466 -35.32 20.53 -9.51
CA HIS A 466 -35.67 21.33 -10.69
C HIS A 466 -34.47 22.03 -11.35
N VAL A 467 -33.32 21.35 -11.42
CA VAL A 467 -32.09 21.84 -12.07
C VAL A 467 -31.68 20.94 -13.23
N HIS A 468 -30.87 21.46 -14.14
CA HIS A 468 -30.26 20.63 -15.18
C HIS A 468 -29.20 19.69 -14.58
N ARG A 469 -29.05 18.49 -15.14
CA ARG A 469 -28.07 17.48 -14.67
C ARG A 469 -26.64 18.01 -14.62
N THR A 470 -26.26 18.85 -15.58
CA THR A 470 -24.93 19.48 -15.62
C THR A 470 -24.75 20.50 -14.49
N THR A 471 -25.79 21.26 -14.14
CA THR A 471 -25.77 22.18 -13.00
C THR A 471 -25.56 21.42 -11.70
N LEU A 472 -26.30 20.33 -11.49
CA LEU A 472 -26.10 19.48 -10.32
C LEU A 472 -24.70 18.86 -10.29
N ALA A 473 -24.16 18.42 -11.42
CA ALA A 473 -22.79 17.90 -11.50
C ALA A 473 -21.74 18.96 -11.12
N ILE A 474 -21.91 20.21 -11.56
CA ILE A 474 -21.04 21.33 -11.18
C ILE A 474 -21.13 21.59 -9.66
N TRP A 475 -22.33 21.60 -9.10
CA TRP A 475 -22.53 21.78 -7.66
C TRP A 475 -21.90 20.66 -6.84
N LEU A 476 -22.04 19.40 -7.27
CA LEU A 476 -21.39 18.26 -6.63
C LEU A 476 -19.86 18.32 -6.78
N GLY A 477 -19.34 18.82 -7.91
CA GLY A 477 -17.91 19.10 -8.08
C GLY A 477 -17.40 20.12 -7.04
N ARG A 478 -18.11 21.24 -6.87
CA ARG A 478 -17.80 22.23 -5.83
C ARG A 478 -17.90 21.67 -4.42
N CYS A 479 -18.87 20.79 -4.16
CA CYS A 479 -18.96 20.07 -2.87
C CYS A 479 -17.71 19.20 -2.66
N ALA A 480 -17.30 18.42 -3.66
CA ALA A 480 -16.12 17.56 -3.57
C ALA A 480 -14.83 18.36 -3.32
N GLU A 481 -14.66 19.50 -4.01
CA GLU A 481 -13.56 20.44 -3.84
C GLU A 481 -13.55 21.04 -2.43
N HIS A 482 -14.68 21.61 -2.00
CA HIS A 482 -14.80 22.26 -0.69
C HIS A 482 -14.57 21.28 0.47
N LEU A 483 -15.09 20.06 0.36
CA LEU A 483 -14.92 19.02 1.36
C LEU A 483 -13.53 18.38 1.28
N ALA A 484 -12.79 18.58 0.18
CA ALA A 484 -11.59 17.81 -0.17
C ALA A 484 -11.83 16.29 -0.10
N ARG A 485 -12.98 15.82 -0.61
CA ARG A 485 -13.43 14.43 -0.55
C ARG A 485 -13.93 13.91 -1.89
N ASN A 486 -13.68 12.63 -2.16
CA ASN A 486 -14.23 11.94 -3.32
C ASN A 486 -15.67 11.50 -3.07
N LEU A 487 -16.65 12.18 -3.68
CA LEU A 487 -18.07 11.81 -3.57
C LEU A 487 -18.41 10.50 -4.29
N ALA A 488 -17.55 9.99 -5.18
CA ALA A 488 -17.74 8.67 -5.80
C ALA A 488 -17.50 7.52 -4.81
N ASP A 489 -16.86 7.79 -3.67
CA ASP A 489 -16.63 6.82 -2.60
C ASP A 489 -17.90 6.62 -1.75
N ALA A 490 -18.38 5.37 -1.69
CA ALA A 490 -19.59 5.00 -0.96
C ALA A 490 -19.45 5.19 0.56
N THR A 491 -18.25 5.04 1.09
CA THR A 491 -17.96 5.27 2.51
C THR A 491 -18.04 6.76 2.84
N VAL A 492 -17.45 7.60 1.99
CA VAL A 492 -17.53 9.06 2.12
C VAL A 492 -18.99 9.52 2.03
N ARG A 493 -19.77 8.96 1.10
CA ARG A 493 -21.20 9.26 1.00
C ARG A 493 -21.98 8.89 2.25
N ALA A 494 -21.70 7.72 2.83
CA ALA A 494 -22.33 7.30 4.08
C ALA A 494 -22.00 8.24 5.25
N GLU A 495 -20.74 8.66 5.39
CA GLU A 495 -20.33 9.62 6.42
C GLU A 495 -20.96 11.00 6.23
N LEU A 496 -20.99 11.50 5.00
CA LEU A 496 -21.65 12.77 4.68
C LEU A 496 -23.16 12.70 4.94
N HIS A 497 -23.81 11.56 4.64
CA HIS A 497 -25.22 11.34 4.95
C HIS A 497 -25.48 11.39 6.47
N LEU A 498 -24.63 10.75 7.27
CA LEU A 498 -24.71 10.79 8.74
C LEU A 498 -24.44 12.19 9.30
N ALA A 499 -23.44 12.89 8.77
CA ALA A 499 -23.11 14.26 9.20
C ALA A 499 -24.23 15.26 8.85
N LEU A 500 -24.83 15.15 7.66
CA LEU A 500 -25.98 15.97 7.27
C LEU A 500 -27.20 15.68 8.16
N ARG A 501 -27.42 14.41 8.54
CA ARG A 501 -28.47 14.03 9.48
C ARG A 501 -28.22 14.56 10.90
N ALA A 502 -26.98 14.50 11.38
CA ALA A 502 -26.58 14.99 12.71
C ALA A 502 -26.58 16.53 12.82
N THR A 503 -26.39 17.23 11.70
CA THR A 503 -26.44 18.71 11.62
C THR A 503 -27.77 19.22 11.10
N ARG A 504 -28.82 18.41 11.12
CA ARG A 504 -30.14 18.78 10.60
C ARG A 504 -30.82 19.80 11.52
N ASN A 505 -30.33 21.03 11.45
CA ASN A 505 -31.06 22.24 11.81
C ASN A 505 -31.77 22.63 10.50
N GLY A 506 -33.11 22.73 10.44
CA GLY A 506 -33.79 23.12 9.18
C GLY A 506 -33.18 24.42 8.58
N PRO A 507 -33.27 24.69 7.25
CA PRO A 507 -34.03 24.04 6.18
C PRO A 507 -33.11 23.45 5.07
N ASP A 508 -32.77 22.17 5.14
CA ASP A 508 -32.21 21.42 3.98
C ASP A 508 -33.33 20.97 3.01
N ASP A 509 -34.41 21.76 2.93
CA ASP A 509 -35.57 21.49 2.07
C ASP A 509 -35.22 21.89 0.64
N PRO A 510 -35.34 21.00 -0.37
CA PRO A 510 -35.21 21.38 -1.77
C PRO A 510 -36.13 22.56 -2.17
N ALA A 511 -37.24 22.81 -1.46
CA ALA A 511 -38.09 23.98 -1.66
C ALA A 511 -37.47 25.30 -1.18
N SER A 512 -36.48 25.26 -0.28
CA SER A 512 -35.75 26.42 0.22
C SER A 512 -34.63 26.90 -0.72
N LEU A 513 -34.31 26.11 -1.76
CA LEU A 513 -33.45 26.61 -2.83
C LEU A 513 -34.09 27.87 -3.43
N PRO A 514 -33.32 28.94 -3.65
CA PRO A 514 -33.85 30.16 -4.25
C PRO A 514 -34.41 29.84 -5.65
N ARG A 515 -35.73 29.65 -5.74
CA ARG A 515 -36.46 29.48 -6.99
C ARG A 515 -36.53 30.83 -7.68
N ARG A 516 -35.48 31.19 -8.41
CA ARG A 516 -35.48 32.41 -9.21
C ARG A 516 -36.17 32.12 -10.55
N GLY A 517 -37.28 32.82 -10.77
CA GLY A 517 -38.25 32.57 -11.83
C GLY A 517 -37.64 32.31 -13.22
N GLY A 518 -37.98 31.15 -13.78
CA GLY A 518 -38.16 30.93 -15.21
C GLY A 518 -36.93 30.90 -16.13
N ARG A 519 -35.78 31.50 -15.80
CA ARG A 519 -34.61 31.50 -16.71
C ARG A 519 -33.28 31.44 -15.97
N THR A 520 -32.50 30.42 -16.30
CA THR A 520 -31.15 30.13 -15.79
C THR A 520 -30.18 31.29 -15.99
N TYR A 521 -29.39 31.57 -14.95
CA TYR A 521 -28.35 32.59 -14.88
C TYR A 521 -27.33 32.54 -16.02
N ARG A 522 -27.08 33.71 -16.60
CA ARG A 522 -25.79 34.12 -17.20
C ARG A 522 -24.94 34.71 -16.07
N ARG A 523 -23.65 34.37 -16.04
CA ARG A 523 -22.64 34.65 -15.01
C ARG A 523 -22.46 36.15 -14.71
N LEU A 524 -22.00 36.43 -13.48
CA LEU A 524 -20.84 37.29 -13.25
C LEU A 524 -19.74 36.41 -12.67
#